data_AF-A0A0F8YT99-F1
#
_entry.id   AF-A0A0F8YT99-F1
#
_cell.length_a   1.000
_cell.length_b   1.000
_cell.length_c   1.000
_cell.angle_alpha   90.00
_cell.angle_beta   90.00
_cell.angle_gamma   90.00
#
_symmetry.space_group_name_H-M   'P 1'
#
loop_
_entity.id
_entity.type
_entity.pdbx_description
1 polymer ?
#
loop_
_entity_poly.entity_id
_entity_poly.type
_entity_poly.pdbx_seq_one_letter_code
_entity_poly.pdbx_strand_id
1 'polypeptide(L)' 'MRIINDIKLDFDDVLVIPKRSVLGSRKDVILQREFTFKHSQQQYKGIPILGANMDTIATMRMSTALA' A
#
# COMPACT_ATOMS: atom_id res chain seq x y z
N MET A 1 27.95 16.43 0.84
CA MET A 1 26.59 16.48 0.27
C MET A 1 26.46 15.33 -0.71
N ARG A 2 25.57 14.35 -0.45
CA ARG A 2 25.35 13.22 -1.37
C ARG A 2 24.22 13.59 -2.32
N ILE A 3 24.57 13.93 -3.56
CA ILE A 3 23.61 14.29 -4.60
C ILE A 3 23.16 12.98 -5.27
N ILE A 4 21.84 12.81 -5.41
CA ILE A 4 21.24 11.68 -6.13
C ILE A 4 20.74 12.24 -7.45
N ASN A 5 21.41 11.88 -8.55
CA ASN A 5 21.15 12.44 -9.88
C ASN A 5 20.08 11.66 -10.68
N ASP A 6 19.55 10.56 -10.14
CA ASP A 6 18.58 9.73 -10.87
C ASP A 6 17.21 10.41 -10.97
N ILE A 7 16.56 10.23 -12.12
CA ILE A 7 15.16 10.63 -12.34
C ILE A 7 14.26 9.97 -11.29
N LYS A 8 13.34 10.74 -10.73
CA LYS A 8 12.27 10.28 -9.85
C LYS A 8 10.97 10.33 -10.62
N LEU A 9 10.25 9.22 -10.66
CA LEU A 9 8.96 9.10 -11.32
C LEU A 9 7.85 9.19 -10.26
N ASP A 10 6.78 9.90 -10.58
CA ASP A 10 5.52 9.91 -9.84
C ASP A 10 4.54 8.87 -10.40
N PHE A 11 3.39 8.68 -9.77
CA PHE A 11 2.35 7.77 -10.24
C PHE A 11 1.76 8.19 -11.61
N ASP A 12 1.73 9.50 -11.89
CA ASP A 12 1.23 10.04 -13.17
C ASP A 12 2.20 9.82 -14.33
N ASP A 13 3.47 9.50 -14.05
CA ASP A 13 4.50 9.26 -15.07
C ASP A 13 4.49 7.83 -15.63
N VAL A 14 3.70 6.93 -15.05
CA VAL A 14 3.75 5.48 -15.34
C VAL A 14 2.39 4.86 -15.59
N LEU A 15 2.36 3.83 -16.43
CA LEU A 15 1.16 3.04 -16.74
C LEU A 15 1.41 1.55 -16.49
N VAL A 16 0.36 0.85 -16.04
CA VAL A 16 0.38 -0.62 -15.96
C VAL A 16 0.21 -1.20 -17.35
N ILE A 17 1.19 -1.96 -17.82
CA ILE A 17 1.10 -2.70 -19.08
C ILE A 17 0.23 -3.94 -18.85
N PRO A 18 -0.93 -4.07 -19.52
CA PRO A 18 -1.80 -5.22 -19.32
C PRO A 18 -1.14 -6.50 -19.85
N LYS A 19 -1.31 -7.59 -19.10
CA LYS A 19 -0.95 -8.95 -19.49
C LYS A 19 -2.19 -9.84 -19.41
N ARG A 20 -2.25 -10.91 -20.21
CA ARG A 20 -3.33 -11.90 -20.14
C ARG A 20 -3.48 -12.39 -18.70
N SER A 21 -4.67 -12.20 -18.13
CA SER A 21 -5.02 -12.70 -16.80
C SER A 21 -5.12 -14.23 -16.83
N VAL A 22 -4.59 -14.87 -15.79
CA VAL A 22 -4.81 -16.30 -15.50
C VAL A 22 -5.97 -16.51 -14.52
N LEU A 23 -6.47 -15.45 -13.89
CA LEU A 23 -7.60 -15.50 -12.96
C LEU A 23 -8.92 -15.47 -13.72
N GLY A 24 -9.86 -16.31 -13.31
CA GLY A 24 -11.20 -16.39 -13.90
C GLY A 24 -12.16 -15.31 -13.38
N SER A 25 -11.94 -14.81 -12.16
CA SER A 25 -12.75 -13.75 -11.57
C SER A 25 -11.93 -12.82 -10.68
N ARG A 26 -12.42 -11.58 -10.52
CA ARG A 26 -11.82 -10.58 -9.61
C ARG A 26 -11.91 -11.01 -8.14
N LYS A 27 -12.89 -11.84 -7.79
CA LYS A 27 -13.06 -12.38 -6.43
C LYS A 27 -11.93 -13.34 -6.02
N ASP A 28 -11.22 -13.89 -7.01
CA ASP A 28 -10.13 -14.86 -6.78
C ASP A 28 -8.80 -14.14 -6.45
N VAL A 29 -8.79 -12.80 -6.46
CA VAL A 29 -7.62 -11.98 -6.15
C VAL A 29 -7.40 -11.91 -4.64
N ILE A 30 -6.21 -12.34 -4.19
CA ILE A 30 -5.79 -12.21 -2.79
C ILE A 30 -5.15 -10.83 -2.59
N LEU A 31 -5.83 -9.97 -1.83
CA LEU A 31 -5.35 -8.63 -1.49
C LEU A 31 -4.46 -8.59 -0.24
N GLN A 32 -4.43 -9.67 0.56
CA GLN A 32 -3.64 -9.72 1.79
C GLN A 32 -2.14 -9.61 1.49
N ARG A 33 -1.46 -8.76 2.25
CA ARG A 33 -0.01 -8.56 2.23
C ARG A 33 0.54 -8.62 3.64
N GLU A 34 1.79 -9.03 3.76
CA GLU A 34 2.53 -9.07 5.01
C GLU A 34 3.57 -7.95 5.03
N PHE A 35 3.63 -7.22 6.12
CA PHE A 35 4.50 -6.08 6.33
C PHE A 35 5.29 -6.26 7.61
N THR A 36 6.61 -6.04 7.52
CA THR A 36 7.48 -5.98 8.70
C THR A 36 7.83 -4.52 8.98
N PHE A 37 7.46 -4.04 10.17
CA PHE A 37 7.74 -2.65 10.55
C PHE A 37 9.23 -2.46 10.85
N LYS A 38 9.84 -1.49 10.18
CA LYS A 38 11.28 -1.20 10.26
C LYS A 38 11.80 -1.02 11.69
N HIS A 39 11.02 -0.38 12.56
CA HIS A 39 11.48 0.02 13.90
C HIS A 39 11.10 -0.99 15.00
N SER A 40 9.87 -1.53 14.95
CA SER A 40 9.39 -2.46 15.99
C SER A 40 9.64 -3.93 15.68
N GLN A 41 9.99 -4.27 14.42
CA GLN A 41 10.08 -5.65 13.92
C GLN A 41 8.76 -6.44 14.01
N GLN A 42 7.65 -5.77 14.33
CA GLN A 42 6.33 -6.40 14.33
C GLN A 42 5.89 -6.71 12.91
N GLN A 43 5.10 -7.77 12.78
CA GLN A 43 4.51 -8.21 11.52
C GLN A 43 3.03 -7.88 11.49
N TYR A 44 2.55 -7.35 10.37
CA TYR A 44 1.14 -7.11 10.09
C TYR A 44 0.73 -7.82 8.80
N LYS A 45 -0.37 -8.57 8.85
CA LYS A 45 -0.96 -9.22 7.68
C LYS A 45 -2.38 -8.68 7.45
N GLY A 46 -2.61 -8.05 6.31
CA GLY A 46 -3.91 -7.46 6.00
C GLY A 46 -3.97 -6.82 4.61
N ILE A 47 -5.03 -6.06 4.34
CA ILE A 47 -5.17 -5.31 3.08
C ILE A 47 -4.20 -4.11 3.15
N PRO A 48 -3.44 -3.80 2.08
CA PRO A 48 -2.41 -2.75 2.09
C PRO A 48 -3.00 -1.33 2.00
N ILE A 49 -3.95 -1.01 2.88
CA ILE A 49 -4.61 0.30 3.00
C ILE A 49 -4.55 0.70 4.46
N LEU A 50 -3.94 1.86 4.75
CA LEU A 50 -3.77 2.37 6.10
C LEU A 50 -4.18 3.84 6.17
N GLY A 51 -4.76 4.26 7.30
CA GLY A 51 -4.98 5.66 7.58
C GLY A 51 -3.67 6.38 7.87
N ALA A 52 -3.46 7.55 7.27
CA ALA A 52 -2.30 8.38 7.57
C ALA A 52 -2.39 8.94 9.00
N ASN A 53 -1.24 9.03 9.68
CA ASN A 53 -1.15 9.60 11.02
C ASN A 53 -1.23 11.14 10.96
N MET A 54 -2.44 11.64 10.74
CA MET A 54 -2.79 13.06 10.64
C MET A 54 -4.04 13.35 11.46
N ASP A 55 -4.11 14.54 12.05
CA ASP A 55 -5.13 14.96 13.03
C ASP A 55 -6.58 14.66 12.60
N THR A 56 -6.88 14.75 11.31
CA THR A 56 -8.24 14.60 10.76
C THR A 56 -8.47 13.29 10.02
N ILE A 57 -7.46 12.43 9.86
CA ILE A 57 -7.55 11.21 9.03
C ILE A 57 -7.77 9.97 9.89
N ALA A 58 -6.77 9.57 10.70
CA ALA A 58 -6.82 8.34 11.50
C ALA A 58 -7.56 8.53 12.84
N THR A 59 -8.77 9.08 12.80
CA THR A 59 -9.64 9.21 13.99
C THR A 59 -10.11 7.84 14.47
N MET A 60 -10.58 7.73 15.73
CA MET A 60 -11.10 6.47 16.28
C MET A 60 -12.21 5.85 15.42
N ARG A 61 -13.11 6.69 14.87
CA ARG A 61 -14.17 6.24 13.94
C ARG A 61 -13.59 5.62 12.67
N MET A 62 -12.54 6.23 12.11
CA MET A 62 -11.88 5.72 10.91
C MET A 62 -11.11 4.43 11.19
N SER A 63 -10.47 4.33 12.35
CA SER A 63 -9.79 3.11 12.79
C SER A 63 -10.76 1.93 12.86
N THR A 64 -11.96 2.12 13.44
CA THR A 64 -13.00 1.08 13.46
C THR A 64 -13.53 0.72 12.07
N ALA A 65 -13.61 1.68 11.15
CA ALA A 65 -14.09 1.42 9.79
C ALA A 65 -13.07 0.68 8.91
N LEU A 66 -11.77 0.80 9.22
CA LEU A 66 -10.68 0.13 8.50
C LEU A 66 -10.29 -1.23 9.10
N ALA A 67 -10.67 -1.50 10.35
CA ALA A 67 -10.37 -2.74 11.07
C ALA A 67 -11.21 -3.92 10.55
#